data_AF-A0A0R0L8J8-F1
#
_entry.id   AF-A0A0R0L8J8-F1
#
_cell.length_a   1.000
_cell.length_b   1.000
_cell.length_c   1.000
_cell.angle_alpha   90.00
_cell.angle_beta   90.00
_cell.angle_gamma   90.00
#
_symmetry.space_group_name_H-M   'P 1'
#
loop_
_entity.id
_entity.type
_entity.pdbx_description
1 polymer ?
#
loop_
_entity_poly.entity_id
_entity_poly.type
_entity_poly.pdbx_seq_one_letter_code
_entity_poly.pdbx_strand_id
1 'polypeptide(L)' 'MYLTIYLYGRGKDIESHDMLRQGFTHVFLMTFNGKDEFNAFQTQPNHFEFTGVFSPVIENIVVLDFPYNLVKAPE' A
#
# COMPACT_ATOMS: atom_id res chain seq x y z
N MET A 1 -0.94 -16.83 -13.69
CA MET A 1 -1.62 -16.89 -12.38
C MET A 1 -1.94 -15.47 -11.99
N TYR A 2 -3.20 -15.05 -12.12
CA TYR A 2 -3.62 -13.72 -11.70
C TYR A 2 -3.53 -13.68 -10.19
N LEU A 3 -2.67 -12.82 -9.67
CA LEU A 3 -2.64 -12.54 -8.25
C LEU A 3 -3.83 -11.66 -7.92
N THR A 4 -4.69 -12.12 -7.02
CA THR A 4 -5.88 -11.38 -6.63
C THR A 4 -5.48 -10.30 -5.63
N ILE A 5 -5.17 -9.11 -6.12
CA ILE A 5 -5.26 -7.90 -5.30
C ILE A 5 -6.74 -7.53 -5.28
N TYR A 6 -7.40 -7.71 -4.14
CA TYR A 6 -8.85 -7.51 -4.03
C TYR A 6 -9.23 -6.02 -4.16
N LEU A 7 -8.37 -5.16 -3.65
CA LEU A 7 -8.48 -3.72 -3.79
C LEU A 7 -7.09 -3.13 -4.06
N TYR A 8 -6.95 -2.47 -5.20
CA TYR A 8 -5.83 -1.57 -5.48
C TYR A 8 -6.37 -0.15 -5.59
N GLY A 9 -5.91 0.74 -4.72
CA GLY A 9 -6.27 2.16 -4.75
C GLY A 9 -5.03 3.05 -4.70
N ARG A 10 -5.02 4.12 -5.49
CA ARG A 10 -4.02 5.20 -5.40
C ARG A 10 -4.73 6.48 -5.01
N GLY A 11 -4.35 7.07 -3.89
CA GLY A 11 -4.76 8.40 -3.47
C GLY A 11 -3.63 9.41 -3.72
N LYS A 12 -3.98 10.62 -4.12
CA LYS A 12 -3.12 11.79 -3.98
C LYS A 12 -3.74 12.66 -2.89
N ASP A 13 -2.98 13.01 -1.87
CA ASP A 13 -3.49 13.98 -0.90
C ASP A 13 -3.56 15.36 -1.56
N ILE A 14 -4.71 16.04 -1.43
CA ILE A 14 -5.02 17.30 -2.11
C ILE A 14 -5.45 18.43 -1.16
N GLU A 15 -5.99 18.11 0.02
CA GLU A 15 -6.60 19.10 0.93
C GLU A 15 -5.89 19.22 2.29
N SER A 16 -4.97 18.31 2.64
CA SER A 16 -4.35 18.34 3.96
C SER A 16 -3.33 19.46 4.07
N HIS A 17 -3.31 20.16 5.21
CA HIS A 17 -2.27 21.12 5.56
C HIS A 17 -0.88 20.47 5.45
N ASP A 18 0.11 21.17 4.90
CA ASP A 18 1.47 20.65 4.72
C ASP A 18 2.07 20.06 6.00
N MET A 19 1.76 20.65 7.17
CA MET A 19 2.18 20.15 8.48
C MET A 19 1.70 18.72 8.78
N LEU A 20 0.52 18.34 8.29
CA LEU A 20 -0.06 17.00 8.48
C LEU A 20 0.47 15.99 7.46
N ARG A 21 0.81 16.46 6.26
CA ARG A 21 1.32 15.60 5.17
C ARG A 21 2.69 15.03 5.47
N GLN A 22 3.50 15.73 6.27
CA GLN A 22 4.89 15.36 6.58
C GLN A 22 5.71 15.04 5.32
N GLY A 23 5.43 15.73 4.20
CA GLY A 23 6.08 15.50 2.91
C GLY A 23 5.52 14.35 2.06
N PHE A 24 4.59 13.54 2.56
CA PHE A 24 3.97 12.48 1.76
C PHE A 24 2.95 13.03 0.75
N THR A 25 2.98 12.49 -0.46
CA THR A 25 2.16 12.99 -1.59
C THR A 25 1.11 12.00 -2.08
N HIS A 26 1.41 10.71 -1.96
CA HIS A 26 0.58 9.63 -2.49
C HIS A 26 0.44 8.52 -1.46
N VAL A 27 -0.70 7.82 -1.54
CA VAL A 27 -0.97 6.60 -0.76
C VAL A 27 -1.35 5.50 -1.72
N PHE A 28 -0.85 4.30 -1.46
CA PHE A 28 -1.28 3.07 -2.11
C PHE A 28 -1.95 2.18 -1.07
N LEU A 29 -3.14 1.70 -1.39
CA LEU A 29 -3.86 0.72 -0.57
C LEU A 29 -3.91 -0.60 -1.33
N MET A 30 -3.47 -1.67 -0.66
CA MET A 30 -3.49 -3.03 -1.17
C MET A 30 -4.12 -3.93 -0.12
N THR A 31 -5.11 -4.74 -0.52
CA THR A 31 -5.71 -5.74 0.36
C THR A 31 -5.50 -7.15 -0.19
N PHE A 32 -5.19 -8.07 0.72
CA PHE A 32 -4.98 -9.48 0.47
C PHE A 32 -5.95 -10.27 1.36
N ASN A 33 -6.47 -11.41 0.90
CA ASN A 33 -7.35 -12.25 1.71
C ASN A 33 -6.60 -13.02 2.80
N GLY A 34 -5.27 -13.04 2.75
CA GLY A 34 -4.46 -13.68 3.77
C GLY A 34 -2.97 -13.58 3.48
N LYS A 35 -2.18 -14.14 4.39
CA LYS A 35 -0.72 -14.10 4.33
C LYS A 35 -0.14 -14.84 3.12
N ASP A 36 -0.78 -15.91 2.66
CA ASP A 36 -0.29 -16.70 1.53
C ASP A 36 -0.33 -15.90 0.22
N GLU A 37 -1.40 -15.14 -0.01
CA GLU A 37 -1.51 -14.24 -1.17
C GLU A 37 -0.54 -13.07 -1.07
N PHE A 38 -0.32 -12.53 0.12
CA PHE A 38 0.70 -11.50 0.34
C PHE A 38 2.12 -12.03 0.04
N ASN A 39 2.46 -13.24 0.50
CA ASN A 39 3.75 -13.87 0.19
C ASN A 39 3.88 -14.15 -1.32
N ALA A 40 2.79 -14.56 -1.97
CA ALA A 40 2.76 -14.75 -3.43
C ALA A 40 2.95 -13.41 -4.17
N PHE A 41 2.38 -12.30 -3.68
CA PHE A 41 2.60 -10.95 -4.21
C PHE A 41 4.07 -10.55 -4.17
N GLN A 42 4.72 -10.72 -3.02
CA GLN A 42 6.10 -10.32 -2.81
C GLN A 42 7.11 -11.08 -3.70
N THR A 43 6.76 -12.30 -4.11
CA THR A 43 7.63 -13.16 -4.93
C THR A 43 7.34 -13.04 -6.43
N GLN A 44 6.38 -12.22 -6.85
CA GLN A 44 6.08 -12.03 -8.27
C GLN A 44 7.18 -11.23 -8.99
N PRO A 45 7.66 -11.67 -10.16
CA PRO A 45 8.66 -10.94 -10.95
C PRO A 45 8.27 -9.47 -11.21
N ASN A 46 7.00 -9.22 -11.53
CA ASN A 46 6.49 -7.88 -11.81
C ASN A 46 6.61 -6.93 -10.59
N HIS A 47 6.55 -7.47 -9.36
CA HIS A 47 6.73 -6.67 -8.15
C HIS A 47 8.19 -6.19 -8.02
N PHE A 48 9.15 -7.06 -8.35
CA PHE A 48 10.57 -6.69 -8.36
C PHE A 48 10.88 -5.66 -9.47
N GLU A 49 10.33 -5.86 -10.66
CA GLU A 49 10.47 -4.88 -11.76
C GLU A 49 9.89 -3.52 -11.40
N PHE A 50 8.68 -3.50 -10.82
CA PHE A 50 8.06 -2.26 -10.34
C PHE A 50 8.89 -1.59 -9.26
N THR A 51 9.43 -2.36 -8.31
CA THR A 51 10.31 -1.84 -7.26
C THR A 51 11.56 -1.18 -7.86
N GLY A 52 12.18 -1.80 -8.88
CA GLY A 52 13.34 -1.23 -9.57
C GLY A 52 13.08 0.12 -10.25
N VAL A 53 11.86 0.34 -10.75
CA VAL A 53 11.45 1.62 -11.37
C VAL A 53 10.98 2.63 -10.32
N PHE A 54 10.31 2.16 -9.28
CA PHE A 54 9.62 2.99 -8.30
C PHE A 54 10.58 3.50 -7.21
N SER A 55 11.46 2.65 -6.67
CA SER A 55 12.38 3.03 -5.58
C SER A 55 13.26 4.25 -5.87
N PRO A 56 13.82 4.44 -7.09
CA PRO A 56 14.67 5.60 -7.37
C PRO A 56 13.95 6.96 -7.37
N VAL A 57 12.62 6.97 -7.51
CA VAL A 57 11.83 8.21 -7.61
C VAL A 57 11.07 8.56 -6.33
N ILE A 58 11.27 7.79 -5.25
CA ILE A 58 10.63 8.01 -3.95
C ILE A 58 11.63 8.63 -2.99
N GLU A 59 11.30 9.81 -2.47
CA GLU A 59 12.08 10.44 -1.40
C GLU A 59 11.78 9.83 -0.02
N ASN A 60 10.49 9.57 0.26
CA ASN A 60 10.02 9.06 1.54
C ASN A 60 8.96 7.96 1.33
N ILE A 61 9.08 6.85 2.06
CA ILE A 61 8.11 5.76 2.06
C ILE A 61 7.80 5.30 3.49
N VAL A 62 6.52 5.11 3.78
CA VAL A 62 6.03 4.44 4.98
C VAL A 62 5.09 3.33 4.53
N VAL A 63 5.34 2.12 5.05
CA VAL A 63 4.52 0.94 4.77
C VAL A 63 3.84 0.53 6.06
N LEU A 64 2.51 0.45 6.01
CA LEU A 64 1.69 -0.06 7.11
C LEU A 64 1.06 -1.38 6.66
N ASP A 65 1.49 -2.48 7.29
CA ASP A 65 0.92 -3.80 7.12
C ASP A 65 0.21 -4.19 8.42
N PHE A 66 -1.09 -4.44 8.34
CA PHE A 66 -1.93 -4.71 9.50
C PHE A 66 -3.12 -5.60 9.12
N PRO A 67 -3.60 -6.45 10.05
CA PRO A 67 -4.83 -7.18 9.83
C PRO A 67 -6.03 -6.22 9.82
N TYR A 68 -6.86 -6.31 8.80
CA TYR A 68 -8.13 -5.59 8.76
C TYR A 68 -9.18 -6.33 9.59
N ASN A 69 -9.47 -5.80 10.77
CA ASN A 69 -10.53 -6.30 11.64
C ASN A 69 -11.66 -5.26 11.70
N LEU A 70 -12.88 -5.68 11.38
CA LEU A 70 -14.07 -4.88 11.68
C LEU A 70 -14.31 -4.93 13.19
N VAL A 71 -13.81 -3.91 13.88
CA VAL A 71 -14.12 -3.70 15.30
C VAL A 71 -15.37 -2.84 15.42
N LYS A 72 -16.28 -3.24 16.32
CA LYS A 72 -17.38 -2.35 16.74
C LYS A 72 -16.76 -1.12 17.39
N ALA A 73 -17.37 0.06 17.18
CA ALA A 73 -17.01 1.24 17.94
C ALA A 73 -17.15 0.92 19.45
N PRO A 74 -16.19 1.34 20.30
CA PRO A 74 -16.40 1.28 21.74
C PRO A 74 -17.64 2.09 22.09
N GLU A 75 -18.49 1.54 22.98
CA GLU A 75 -19.69 2.21 23.50
C GLU A 75 -19.38 3.55 24.18
#